data_AF-A0A4R8LBJ4-F1
#
_entry.id   AF-A0A4R8LBJ4-F1
#
_cell.length_a   1.000
_cell.length_b   1.000
_cell.length_c   1.000
_cell.angle_alpha   90.00
_cell.angle_beta   90.00
_cell.angle_gamma   90.00
#
_symmetry.space_group_name_H-M   'P 1'
#
loop_
_entity.id
_entity.type
_entity.pdbx_description
1 polymer ?
#
loop_
_entity_poly.entity_id
_entity_poly.type
_entity_poly.pdbx_seq_one_letter_code
_entity_poly.pdbx_strand_id
1 'polypeptide(L)'
;MPVVKSKGFAGSLRQLAEGRVTPSELLWDLTENDLIQMLVPKFANIDSESALAIGDGVLAGDVTGQLILNRTLGEWIIAEAKTKQTEVDIIYSTQK
;
A
#
# COMPACT_ATOMS: atom_id res chain seq x y z
N MET A 1 7.29 31.83 12.53
CA MET A 1 8.06 30.69 13.07
C MET A 1 8.42 29.78 11.90
N PRO A 2 9.64 29.21 11.82
CA PRO A 2 10.01 28.37 10.70
C PRO A 2 9.28 27.02 10.79
N VAL A 3 8.56 26.65 9.73
CA VAL A 3 7.90 25.34 9.59
C VAL A 3 8.99 24.30 9.35
N VAL A 4 9.25 23.45 10.35
CA VAL A 4 10.18 22.34 10.22
C VAL A 4 9.51 21.28 9.35
N LYS A 5 9.92 21.19 8.08
CA LYS A 5 9.45 20.12 7.16
C LYS A 5 9.76 18.76 7.77
N SER A 6 8.75 18.08 8.29
CA SER A 6 8.90 16.70 8.73
C SER A 6 8.99 15.79 7.49
N LYS A 7 9.87 14.79 7.53
CA LYS A 7 10.00 13.80 6.45
C LYS A 7 8.76 12.89 6.48
N GLY A 8 7.75 13.22 5.67
CA GLY A 8 6.55 12.41 5.43
C GLY A 8 5.32 12.77 6.26
N PHE A 9 4.14 12.40 5.76
CA PHE A 9 2.84 12.77 6.33
C PHE A 9 2.64 12.36 7.79
N ALA A 10 3.19 11.21 8.20
CA ALA A 10 3.17 10.77 9.60
C ALA A 10 3.84 11.77 10.55
N GLY A 11 4.89 12.45 10.09
CA GLY A 11 5.53 13.52 10.85
C GLY A 11 4.64 14.76 10.94
N SER A 12 3.87 15.08 9.90
CA SER A 12 2.90 16.19 9.90
C SER A 12 1.73 15.92 10.86
N LEU A 13 1.21 14.69 10.90
CA LEU A 13 0.21 14.27 11.89
C LEU A 13 0.72 14.39 13.33
N ARG A 14 2.00 14.07 13.56
CA ARG A 14 2.64 14.26 14.86
C ARG A 14 2.76 15.73 15.23
N GLN A 15 3.11 16.61 14.29
CA GLN A 15 3.13 18.06 14.53
C GLN A 15 1.74 18.62 14.85
N LEU A 16 0.68 18.08 14.23
CA LEU A 16 -0.70 18.40 14.56
C LEU A 16 -1.04 17.98 16.00
N ALA A 17 -0.68 16.76 16.39
CA ALA A 17 -0.89 16.26 17.76
C ALA A 17 -0.10 17.06 18.82
N GLU A 18 1.08 17.57 18.45
CA GLU A 18 1.93 18.43 19.29
C GLU A 18 1.50 19.91 19.27
N GLY A 19 0.44 20.27 18.52
CA GLY A 19 -0.09 21.64 18.42
C GLY A 19 0.81 22.63 17.66
N ARG A 20 1.76 22.13 16.86
CA ARG A 20 2.73 22.95 16.10
C ARG A 20 2.21 23.40 14.74
N VAL A 21 1.21 22.73 14.21
CA VAL A 21 0.49 23.07 12.97
C VAL A 21 -1.01 22.93 13.21
N THR A 22 -1.79 23.74 12.50
CA THR A 22 -3.25 23.66 12.51
C THR A 22 -3.76 22.59 11.52
N PRO A 23 -4.98 22.06 11.71
CA PRO A 23 -5.59 21.15 10.74
C PRO A 23 -5.64 21.76 9.32
N SER A 24 -5.94 23.05 9.23
CA SER A 24 -6.03 23.77 7.96
C SER A 24 -4.70 23.79 7.22
N GLU A 25 -3.60 24.11 7.92
CA GLU A 25 -2.25 24.12 7.34
C GLU A 25 -1.84 22.72 6.87
N LEU A 26 -2.14 21.67 7.66
CA LEU A 26 -1.84 20.30 7.29
C LEU A 26 -2.62 19.84 6.05
N LEU A 27 -3.89 20.24 5.91
CA LEU A 27 -4.73 19.91 4.76
C LEU A 27 -4.27 20.60 3.47
N TRP A 28 -3.71 21.80 3.55
CA TRP A 28 -3.14 22.51 2.40
C TRP A 28 -1.91 21.81 1.83
N ASP A 29 -1.13 21.16 2.69
CA ASP A 29 0.11 20.48 2.32
C ASP A 29 -0.09 18.99 1.99
N LEU A 30 -1.31 18.46 2.14
CA LEU A 30 -1.64 17.06 1.87
C LEU A 30 -1.57 16.76 0.37
N THR A 31 -0.78 15.76 -0.02
CA THR A 31 -0.74 15.27 -1.40
C THR A 31 -1.54 13.99 -1.59
N GLU A 32 -1.89 13.68 -2.85
CA GLU A 32 -2.50 12.40 -3.21
C GLU A 32 -1.60 11.21 -2.80
N ASN A 33 -0.28 11.35 -2.96
CA ASN A 33 0.67 10.30 -2.58
C ASN A 33 0.67 10.05 -1.06
N ASP A 34 0.48 11.08 -0.23
CA ASP A 34 0.36 10.91 1.21
C ASP A 34 -0.88 10.10 1.58
N LEU A 35 -2.01 10.36 0.91
CA LEU A 35 -3.24 9.59 1.07
C LEU A 35 -3.07 8.13 0.64
N ILE A 36 -2.43 7.90 -0.52
CA ILE A 36 -2.14 6.56 -1.02
C ILE A 36 -1.29 5.79 0.00
N GLN A 37 -0.26 6.42 0.58
CA GLN A 37 0.58 5.77 1.58
C GLN A 37 -0.15 5.40 2.88
N MET A 38 -1.25 6.08 3.21
CA MET A 38 -2.08 5.73 4.37
C MET A 38 -3.09 4.62 4.08
N LEU A 39 -3.65 4.61 2.88
CA LEU A 39 -4.77 3.74 2.53
C LEU A 39 -4.32 2.37 2.01
N VAL A 40 -3.10 2.30 1.52
CA VAL A 40 -2.61 1.14 0.80
C VAL A 40 -1.73 0.28 1.71
N PRO A 41 -1.82 -1.07 1.62
CA PRO A 41 -0.98 -1.97 2.42
C PRO A 41 0.52 -1.71 2.24
N LYS A 42 1.26 -1.83 3.34
CA LYS A 42 2.72 -1.72 3.38
C LYS A 42 3.33 -2.85 4.19
N PHE A 43 4.44 -3.41 3.71
CA PHE A 43 5.28 -4.31 4.47
C PHE A 43 5.87 -3.58 5.67
N ALA A 44 5.75 -4.18 6.86
CA ALA A 44 6.28 -3.60 8.08
C ALA A 44 7.82 -3.56 8.09
N ASN A 45 8.47 -4.58 7.51
CA ASN A 45 9.92 -4.72 7.42
C ASN A 45 10.29 -5.13 5.99
N ILE A 46 10.86 -4.19 5.24
CA ILE A 46 11.40 -4.47 3.91
C ILE A 46 12.90 -4.70 4.07
N ASP A 47 13.35 -5.94 3.91
CA ASP A 47 14.76 -6.24 3.75
C ASP A 47 15.12 -6.14 2.26
N SER A 48 15.77 -5.04 1.88
CA SER A 48 16.16 -4.81 0.49
C SER A 48 17.11 -5.88 -0.06
N GLU A 49 17.83 -6.61 0.80
CA GLU A 49 18.73 -7.69 0.37
C GLU A 49 17.98 -8.95 -0.07
N SER A 50 16.69 -9.08 0.29
CA SER A 50 15.84 -10.22 -0.10
C SER A 50 15.19 -10.06 -1.49
N ALA A 51 15.34 -8.91 -2.14
CA ALA A 51 14.73 -8.66 -3.44
C ALA A 51 15.39 -9.49 -4.56
N LEU A 52 14.62 -10.38 -5.17
CA LEU A 52 15.09 -11.17 -6.33
C LEU A 52 15.12 -10.35 -7.63
N ALA A 53 14.25 -9.35 -7.77
CA ALA A 53 14.15 -8.48 -8.93
C ALA A 53 13.45 -7.15 -8.56
N ILE A 54 13.71 -6.10 -9.34
CA ILE A 54 13.09 -4.78 -9.19
C ILE A 54 12.53 -4.37 -10.56
N GLY A 55 11.32 -3.81 -10.57
CA GLY A 55 10.68 -3.29 -11.76
C GLY A 55 9.73 -2.15 -11.43
N ASP A 56 9.17 -1.53 -12.47
CA ASP A 56 8.23 -0.42 -12.30
C ASP A 56 6.90 -0.93 -11.71
N GLY A 57 6.44 -0.26 -10.65
CA GLY A 57 5.17 -0.56 -10.02
C GLY A 57 4.00 -0.09 -10.88
N VAL A 58 3.07 -0.99 -11.22
CA VAL A 58 1.84 -0.65 -11.96
C VAL A 58 0.74 -0.15 -11.02
N LEU A 59 0.68 -0.72 -9.81
CA LEU A 59 -0.27 -0.35 -8.76
C LEU A 59 0.49 -0.04 -7.48
N ALA A 60 -0.03 0.92 -6.71
CA ALA A 60 0.49 1.20 -5.39
C ALA A 60 0.11 0.06 -4.43
N GLY A 61 1.06 -0.33 -3.59
CA GLY A 61 0.80 -1.22 -2.47
C GLY A 61 1.54 -2.53 -2.52
N ASP A 62 1.76 -3.04 -1.33
CA ASP A 62 2.51 -4.27 -1.13
C ASP A 62 1.53 -5.44 -1.11
N VAL A 63 1.84 -6.50 -1.86
CA VAL A 63 0.96 -7.68 -2.01
C VAL A 63 1.73 -8.96 -1.72
N THR A 64 1.03 -9.94 -1.15
CA THR A 64 1.55 -11.29 -0.90
C THR A 64 0.55 -12.31 -1.41
N GLY A 65 1.04 -13.46 -1.87
CA GLY A 65 0.18 -14.54 -2.32
C GLY A 65 0.93 -15.54 -3.17
N GLN A 66 0.21 -16.55 -3.64
CA GLN A 66 0.76 -17.58 -4.52
C GLN A 66 0.75 -17.09 -5.96
N LEU A 67 1.90 -17.16 -6.63
CA LEU A 67 2.01 -16.79 -8.04
C LEU A 67 1.27 -17.81 -8.93
N ILE A 68 0.29 -17.33 -9.69
CA ILE A 68 -0.45 -18.15 -10.65
C ILE A 68 -0.30 -17.56 -12.04
N LEU A 69 0.28 -18.34 -12.96
CA LEU A 69 0.55 -17.89 -14.33
C LEU A 69 -0.62 -18.13 -15.29
N ASN A 70 -1.60 -18.94 -14.90
CA ASN A 70 -2.79 -19.25 -15.70
C ASN A 70 -4.01 -18.54 -15.10
N ARG A 71 -4.56 -17.57 -15.85
CA ARG A 71 -5.71 -16.79 -15.42
C ARG A 71 -6.96 -17.64 -15.13
N THR A 72 -7.28 -18.59 -16.00
CA THR A 72 -8.45 -19.47 -15.83
C THR A 72 -8.33 -20.30 -14.56
N LEU A 73 -7.12 -20.78 -14.24
CA LEU A 73 -6.84 -21.47 -12.99
C LEU A 73 -7.03 -20.55 -11.78
N GLY A 74 -6.53 -19.30 -11.84
CA GLY A 74 -6.70 -18.32 -10.77
C GLY A 74 -8.17 -18.00 -10.49
N GLU A 75 -8.96 -17.77 -11.55
CA GLU A 75 -10.41 -17.55 -11.45
C GLU A 75 -11.14 -18.77 -10.84
N TRP A 76 -10.75 -19.98 -11.23
CA TRP A 76 -11.33 -21.20 -10.67
C TRP A 76 -10.99 -21.41 -9.19
N ILE A 77 -9.75 -21.13 -8.78
CA ILE A 77 -9.33 -21.21 -7.37
C ILE A 77 -10.09 -20.21 -6.51
N ILE A 78 -10.27 -18.96 -6.97
CA ILE A 78 -11.07 -17.96 -6.25
C ILE A 78 -12.53 -18.41 -6.14
N ALA A 79 -13.11 -18.95 -7.21
CA ALA A 79 -14.48 -19.43 -7.20
C ALA A 79 -14.67 -20.59 -6.21
N GLU A 80 -13.72 -21.53 -6.18
CA GLU A 80 -13.73 -22.66 -5.26
C GLU A 80 -13.56 -22.22 -3.80
N ALA A 81 -12.66 -21.27 -3.55
CA ALA A 81 -12.45 -20.69 -2.22
C ALA A 81 -13.74 -20.06 -1.66
N LYS A 82 -14.47 -19.31 -2.51
CA LYS A 82 -15.78 -18.73 -2.15
C LYS A 82 -16.81 -19.81 -1.82
N THR A 83 -16.90 -20.87 -2.62
CA THR A 83 -17.82 -22.00 -2.36
C THR A 83 -17.52 -22.67 -1.02
N LYS A 84 -16.24 -22.78 -0.66
CA LYS A 84 -15.77 -23.38 0.61
C LYS A 84 -15.72 -22.40 1.78
N GLN A 85 -16.14 -21.14 1.59
CA GLN A 85 -16.06 -20.08 2.59
C GLN A 85 -14.64 -19.91 3.16
N THR A 86 -13.64 -20.01 2.29
CA THR A 86 -12.23 -19.81 2.62
C THR A 86 -11.63 -18.71 1.73
N GLU A 87 -10.45 -18.24 2.11
CA GLU A 87 -9.72 -17.18 1.42
C GLU A 87 -8.38 -17.72 0.96
N VAL A 88 -7.99 -17.34 -0.26
CA VAL A 88 -6.71 -17.72 -0.86
C VAL A 88 -6.11 -16.50 -1.51
N ASP A 89 -4.94 -16.08 -1.04
CA ASP A 89 -4.19 -14.97 -1.61
C ASP A 89 -3.44 -15.45 -2.86
N ILE A 90 -3.81 -14.92 -4.02
CA ILE A 90 -3.17 -15.25 -5.29
C ILE A 90 -2.69 -13.99 -6.01
N ILE A 91 -1.48 -14.07 -6.57
CA ILE A 91 -0.89 -13.01 -7.38
C ILE A 91 -1.00 -13.45 -8.85
N TYR A 92 -1.87 -12.77 -9.59
CA TYR A 92 -2.03 -12.94 -11.03
C TYR A 92 -2.71 -11.71 -11.63
N SER A 93 -2.48 -11.44 -12.92
CA SER A 93 -3.20 -10.37 -13.62
C SER A 93 -4.62 -10.84 -13.97
N THR A 94 -5.62 -10.19 -13.40
CA THR A 94 -7.05 -10.36 -13.75
C THR A 94 -7.50 -9.48 -14.90
N GLN A 95 -6.63 -8.61 -15.42
CA GLN A 95 -6.96 -7.75 -16.55
C GLN A 95 -6.67 -8.46 -17.88
N LYS A 96 -7.55 -8.26 -18.86
CA LYS A 96 -7.43 -8.83 -20.21
C LYS A 96 -6.41 -8.06 -21.03
#